data_AF-A0A9R1NYF1-F1
#
_entry.id   AF-A0A9R1NYF1-F1
#
_cell.length_a   1.000
_cell.length_b   1.000
_cell.length_c   1.000
_cell.angle_alpha   90.00
_cell.angle_beta   90.00
_cell.angle_gamma   90.00
#
_symmetry.space_group_name_H-M   'P 1'
#
loop_
_entity.id
_entity.type
_entity.pdbx_description
1 polymer ?
#
loop_
_entity_poly.entity_id
_entity_poly.type
_entity_poly.pdbx_seq_one_letter_code
_entity_poly.pdbx_strand_id
1 'polypeptide(L)'
;MASAQEKAALCCGGPARDAPRAAIAAPGKAVSMSAAAAGGSAAGGGAVMDDIASAAQPTTAKASSKGIPIMTRAQRFHPLDPLSAAEIAVAVATVRAAGKSPEERDSMRFVEAVLLEPEKNVVALADAYFFPPFQPSLLPRTKGSAVIPSRLPPRRAKLVVYNRHSNETTIWIVELSEVHAATRGGHHRGKVISSELVPDVQPAMDAMEYAECEATVKNYPPFVEAMKKRGVDDMELVMVDAWCAGYYSDADAPSRRLARPLIFCRTESDSPMENGYARPVEGIHVVVDMQNNIVIEFEDRKFVPLPPPDHLRNYTPGETRGGVDRSDVKPLIINQPEGPSFRINGYFVEWQKWNFRIGFTPKEGLVIYSVAYVDGSRGRRPIAHRLSFVEMVVPYGDPSEPHYRKNAFDAGEDGLGKNAHSLKKVIAWVTSSILMHTSRTLPVMWRQLRTVCVSTRRTMESFGNTKIGELV
;
A
#
# COMPACT_ATOMS: atom_id res chain seq x y z
N MET A 1 -19.87 14.02 -46.91
CA MET A 1 -20.11 12.72 -47.56
C MET A 1 -19.76 11.65 -46.52
N ALA A 2 -20.61 10.75 -46.04
CA ALA A 2 -22.00 10.43 -46.30
C ALA A 2 -22.65 10.03 -44.96
N SER A 3 -23.92 10.35 -44.83
CA SER A 3 -24.81 10.07 -43.70
C SER A 3 -25.38 8.66 -43.73
N ALA A 4 -25.68 8.09 -42.57
CA ALA A 4 -26.74 7.07 -42.44
C ALA A 4 -27.52 7.30 -41.15
N GLN A 5 -28.76 7.77 -41.32
CA GLN A 5 -29.84 7.71 -40.34
C GLN A 5 -30.55 6.36 -40.51
N GLU A 6 -31.04 5.78 -39.42
CA GLU A 6 -32.21 4.90 -39.50
C GLU A 6 -33.12 5.11 -38.29
N LYS A 7 -34.41 5.34 -38.59
CA LYS A 7 -35.55 5.50 -37.69
C LYS A 7 -36.38 4.22 -37.73
N ALA A 8 -36.90 3.78 -36.59
CA ALA A 8 -38.19 3.09 -36.45
C ALA A 8 -38.68 3.31 -35.00
N ALA A 9 -39.66 4.17 -34.73
CA ALA A 9 -41.12 4.05 -34.90
C ALA A 9 -41.82 3.21 -33.80
N LEU A 10 -42.69 3.90 -33.08
CA LEU A 10 -43.61 3.48 -32.02
C LEU A 10 -44.62 2.40 -32.46
N CYS A 11 -45.11 1.62 -31.49
CA CYS A 11 -46.50 1.14 -31.45
C CYS A 11 -47.08 1.24 -30.02
N CYS A 12 -48.37 1.57 -29.96
CA CYS A 12 -49.14 2.09 -28.83
C CYS A 12 -50.00 1.04 -28.10
N GLY A 13 -50.50 1.42 -26.90
CA GLY A 13 -51.75 0.96 -26.27
C GLY A 13 -51.59 -0.28 -25.38
N GLY A 14 -52.02 -0.35 -24.12
CA GLY A 14 -53.15 0.25 -23.40
C GLY A 14 -53.44 -0.62 -22.14
N PRO A 15 -54.48 -0.37 -21.32
CA PRO A 15 -54.26 0.13 -19.96
C PRO A 15 -54.82 -0.72 -18.79
N ALA A 16 -54.57 -0.20 -17.57
CA ALA A 16 -55.40 -0.26 -16.35
C ALA A 16 -55.17 -1.40 -15.34
N ARG A 17 -54.88 -1.04 -14.07
CA ARG A 17 -55.92 -0.79 -13.04
C ARG A 17 -55.31 -0.39 -11.69
N ASP A 18 -55.91 0.64 -11.12
CA ASP A 18 -55.75 1.17 -9.77
C ASP A 18 -56.36 0.27 -8.67
N ALA A 19 -55.90 0.56 -7.44
CA ALA A 19 -56.63 0.60 -6.16
C ALA A 19 -56.33 -0.53 -5.12
N PRO A 20 -56.61 -0.32 -3.81
CA PRO A 20 -55.76 0.49 -2.90
C PRO A 20 -55.56 -0.13 -1.49
N ARG A 21 -54.74 0.55 -0.67
CA ARG A 21 -54.81 0.73 0.82
C ARG A 21 -55.01 -0.50 1.74
N ALA A 22 -54.11 -0.63 2.72
CA ALA A 22 -54.50 -0.71 4.14
C ALA A 22 -53.32 -0.37 5.07
N ALA A 23 -53.50 0.69 5.85
CA ALA A 23 -52.72 1.02 7.03
C ALA A 23 -53.36 0.40 8.27
N ILE A 24 -52.57 -0.22 9.16
CA ILE A 24 -52.93 -0.56 10.55
C ILE A 24 -51.63 -0.44 11.35
N ALA A 25 -51.36 0.70 11.98
CA ALA A 25 -51.64 1.02 13.39
C ALA A 25 -50.83 0.17 14.40
N ALA A 26 -49.84 0.81 15.01
CA ALA A 26 -49.28 0.44 16.32
C ALA A 26 -50.35 0.56 17.42
N PRO A 27 -50.17 -0.11 18.57
CA PRO A 27 -49.62 0.65 19.70
C PRO A 27 -48.76 -0.19 20.67
N GLY A 28 -47.99 0.49 21.54
CA GLY A 28 -47.74 -0.04 22.88
C GLY A 28 -46.31 0.01 23.42
N LYS A 29 -45.96 1.17 24.01
CA LYS A 29 -45.12 1.41 25.20
C LYS A 29 -44.22 0.29 25.76
N ALA A 30 -42.93 0.65 25.81
CA ALA A 30 -42.06 0.69 26.99
C ALA A 30 -41.89 -0.58 27.86
N VAL A 31 -40.69 -1.15 27.79
CA VAL A 31 -39.99 -1.66 28.99
C VAL A 31 -38.54 -1.20 28.93
N SER A 32 -38.19 -0.31 29.85
CA SER A 32 -36.82 -0.03 30.27
C SER A 32 -36.27 -1.25 31.01
N MET A 33 -35.11 -1.76 30.61
CA MET A 33 -34.26 -2.53 31.51
C MET A 33 -32.85 -1.95 31.53
N SER A 34 -32.57 -1.32 32.68
CA SER A 34 -31.25 -0.97 33.16
C SER A 34 -30.64 -2.18 33.87
N ALA A 35 -29.31 -2.25 33.78
CA ALA A 35 -28.36 -2.97 34.64
C ALA A 35 -28.30 -4.51 34.52
N ALA A 36 -27.13 -4.99 34.07
CA ALA A 36 -26.24 -5.73 34.96
C ALA A 36 -24.85 -5.86 34.33
N ALA A 37 -23.87 -5.24 34.98
CA ALA A 37 -22.47 -5.57 34.81
C ALA A 37 -22.25 -7.04 35.21
N ALA A 38 -21.57 -7.80 34.36
CA ALA A 38 -20.97 -9.07 34.74
C ALA A 38 -19.50 -9.02 34.34
N GLY A 39 -18.65 -8.85 35.36
CA GLY A 39 -17.21 -8.97 35.23
C GLY A 39 -16.82 -10.41 34.90
N GLY A 40 -15.94 -10.55 33.91
CA GLY A 40 -15.26 -11.79 33.57
C GLY A 40 -13.77 -11.50 33.47
N SER A 41 -13.03 -11.92 34.49
CA SER A 41 -11.57 -11.94 34.56
C SER A 41 -10.95 -12.57 33.30
N ALA A 42 -10.07 -11.83 32.63
CA ALA A 42 -9.14 -12.39 31.65
C ALA A 42 -7.72 -12.00 32.07
N ALA A 43 -7.05 -12.99 32.67
CA ALA A 43 -5.67 -12.94 33.11
C ALA A 43 -4.73 -12.51 31.96
N GLY A 44 -3.72 -11.72 32.35
CA GLY A 44 -2.67 -11.24 31.46
C GLY A 44 -1.88 -12.38 30.84
N GLY A 45 -1.67 -12.26 29.54
CA GLY A 45 -0.78 -13.11 28.75
C GLY A 45 -0.02 -12.25 27.75
N GLY A 46 0.83 -11.35 28.25
CA GLY A 46 1.80 -10.64 27.43
C GLY A 46 2.87 -11.63 26.99
N ALA A 47 2.92 -11.96 25.70
CA ALA A 47 4.04 -12.70 25.13
C ALA A 47 5.23 -11.74 25.02
N VAL A 48 6.05 -11.75 26.07
CA VAL A 48 7.38 -11.14 26.11
C VAL A 48 8.28 -11.95 25.16
N MET A 49 8.97 -11.26 24.26
CA MET A 49 10.11 -11.81 23.54
C MET A 49 11.24 -11.99 24.54
N ASP A 50 11.40 -13.20 25.07
CA ASP A 50 12.59 -13.56 25.83
C ASP A 50 13.66 -14.14 24.91
N ASP A 51 14.83 -13.49 24.93
CA ASP A 51 16.10 -13.96 24.38
C ASP A 51 16.50 -15.28 25.06
N ILE A 52 16.27 -16.41 24.39
CA ILE A 52 16.88 -17.69 24.78
C ILE A 52 18.26 -17.79 24.13
N ALA A 53 19.24 -17.20 24.80
CA ALA A 53 20.65 -17.54 24.63
C ALA A 53 21.07 -18.49 25.77
N SER A 54 21.05 -19.80 25.54
CA SER A 54 21.95 -20.76 26.18
C SER A 54 21.64 -22.19 25.73
N ALA A 55 22.57 -22.83 25.02
CA ALA A 55 22.74 -24.28 25.05
C ALA A 55 24.17 -24.68 24.59
N ALA A 56 24.92 -25.21 25.55
CA ALA A 56 25.98 -26.22 25.49
C ALA A 56 27.08 -26.14 24.39
N GLN A 57 28.32 -25.92 24.84
CA GLN A 57 29.55 -26.25 24.12
C GLN A 57 29.81 -27.77 24.12
N PRO A 58 30.25 -28.38 23.00
CA PRO A 58 31.05 -29.59 23.03
C PRO A 58 32.55 -29.27 22.94
N THR A 59 33.34 -30.03 23.69
CA THR A 59 34.79 -29.89 23.84
C THR A 59 35.60 -30.52 22.70
N THR A 60 36.67 -29.81 22.34
CA THR A 60 37.97 -30.23 21.76
C THR A 60 38.04 -30.99 20.42
N ALA A 61 38.59 -30.32 19.41
CA ALA A 61 39.78 -30.77 18.66
C ALA A 61 40.48 -29.57 17.99
N LYS A 62 41.77 -29.37 18.28
CA LYS A 62 42.62 -28.35 17.63
C LYS A 62 42.95 -28.81 16.20
N ALA A 63 42.29 -28.20 15.21
CA ALA A 63 42.74 -28.24 13.83
C ALA A 63 43.35 -26.89 13.44
N SER A 64 44.64 -26.90 13.12
CA SER A 64 45.37 -25.77 12.54
C SER A 64 44.87 -25.53 11.11
N SER A 65 44.09 -24.47 10.92
CA SER A 65 43.93 -23.84 9.61
C SER A 65 44.17 -22.35 9.77
N LYS A 66 45.12 -21.80 9.01
CA LYS A 66 45.22 -20.36 8.75
C LYS A 66 43.92 -19.93 8.06
N GLY A 67 42.89 -19.66 8.86
CA GLY A 67 41.59 -19.19 8.41
C GLY A 67 41.67 -17.71 8.06
N ILE A 68 41.06 -17.35 6.94
CA ILE A 68 40.71 -15.96 6.61
C ILE A 68 40.02 -15.38 7.87
N PRO A 69 40.45 -14.21 8.38
CA PRO A 69 39.88 -13.66 9.60
C PRO A 69 38.37 -13.51 9.42
N ILE A 70 37.62 -14.23 10.26
CA ILE A 70 36.17 -14.09 10.38
C ILE A 70 35.93 -12.64 10.82
N MET A 71 35.26 -11.88 9.97
CA MET A 71 34.98 -10.47 10.22
C MET A 71 34.24 -10.31 11.55
N THR A 72 34.79 -9.50 12.44
CA THR A 72 34.07 -9.00 13.61
C THR A 72 32.86 -8.20 13.12
N ARG A 73 31.68 -8.61 13.58
CA ARG A 73 30.32 -8.23 13.13
C ARG A 73 30.07 -6.72 13.18
N ALA A 74 30.48 -5.97 12.16
CA ALA A 74 30.28 -4.51 12.10
C ALA A 74 28.90 -4.12 11.53
N GLN A 75 28.31 -4.91 10.62
CA GLN A 75 26.99 -4.65 10.05
C GLN A 75 25.99 -5.73 10.45
N ARG A 76 24.89 -5.33 11.09
CA ARG A 76 23.82 -6.21 11.57
C ARG A 76 22.72 -6.46 10.55
N PHE A 77 22.69 -5.70 9.45
CA PHE A 77 21.60 -5.68 8.48
C PHE A 77 22.15 -5.91 7.07
N HIS A 78 21.34 -6.54 6.23
CA HIS A 78 21.68 -6.71 4.83
C HIS A 78 21.45 -5.39 4.07
N PRO A 79 22.27 -5.03 3.06
CA PRO A 79 22.11 -3.80 2.30
C PRO A 79 20.73 -3.61 1.66
N LEU A 80 20.04 -4.71 1.32
CA LEU A 80 18.67 -4.71 0.74
C LEU A 80 17.53 -4.73 1.76
N ASP A 81 17.82 -4.77 3.07
CA ASP A 81 16.75 -4.67 4.07
C ASP A 81 16.05 -3.30 3.91
N PRO A 82 14.71 -3.21 4.02
CA PRO A 82 13.99 -1.93 3.96
C PRO A 82 14.57 -0.87 4.89
N LEU A 83 14.38 0.41 4.59
CA LEU A 83 14.77 1.47 5.51
C LEU A 83 14.00 1.35 6.82
N SER A 84 14.69 1.48 7.94
CA SER A 84 14.05 1.58 9.25
C SER A 84 13.35 2.93 9.42
N ALA A 85 12.39 3.00 10.36
CA ALA A 85 11.73 4.25 10.74
C ALA A 85 12.75 5.36 11.10
N ALA A 86 13.83 5.01 11.80
CA ALA A 86 14.88 5.95 12.15
C ALA A 86 15.67 6.43 10.92
N GLU A 87 16.02 5.53 9.99
CA GLU A 87 16.70 5.89 8.73
C GLU A 87 15.86 6.86 7.90
N ILE A 88 14.55 6.61 7.79
CA ILE A 88 13.67 7.49 7.02
C ILE A 88 13.49 8.85 7.73
N ALA A 89 13.31 8.87 9.05
CA ALA A 89 13.21 10.12 9.80
C ALA A 89 14.46 11.00 9.61
N VAL A 90 15.64 10.38 9.60
CA VAL A 90 16.91 11.06 9.33
C VAL A 90 16.97 11.58 7.89
N ALA A 91 16.56 10.77 6.92
CA ALA A 91 16.55 11.18 5.52
C ALA A 91 15.64 12.39 5.28
N VAL A 92 14.40 12.34 5.80
CA VAL A 92 13.41 13.42 5.71
C VAL A 92 13.91 14.69 6.40
N ALA A 93 14.43 14.57 7.64
CA ALA A 93 14.97 15.72 8.36
C ALA A 93 16.16 16.35 7.65
N THR A 94 17.02 15.53 7.03
CA THR A 94 18.19 15.99 6.26
C THR A 94 17.76 16.79 5.03
N VAL A 95 16.79 16.29 4.25
CA VAL A 95 16.27 17.03 3.08
C VAL A 95 15.55 18.30 3.51
N ARG A 96 14.70 18.24 4.53
CA ARG A 96 14.00 19.42 5.04
C ARG A 96 14.97 20.49 5.57
N ALA A 97 16.06 20.10 6.22
CA ALA A 97 17.08 21.05 6.68
C ALA A 97 17.85 21.71 5.52
N ALA A 98 17.94 21.05 4.35
CA ALA A 98 18.62 21.56 3.17
C ALA A 98 17.81 22.63 2.41
N GLY A 99 16.49 22.75 2.64
CA GLY A 99 15.67 23.81 2.06
C GLY A 99 16.16 25.21 2.46
N LYS A 100 16.09 26.18 1.56
CA LYS A 100 16.73 27.50 1.72
C LYS A 100 15.95 28.43 2.64
N SER A 101 14.61 28.39 2.60
CA SER A 101 13.73 29.23 3.42
C SER A 101 12.76 28.38 4.25
N PRO A 102 12.22 28.90 5.36
CA PRO A 102 11.15 28.23 6.11
C PRO A 102 9.94 27.86 5.24
N GLU A 103 9.54 28.76 4.33
CA GLU A 103 8.40 28.57 3.42
C GLU A 103 8.62 27.38 2.47
N GLU A 104 9.83 27.22 1.94
CA GLU A 104 10.20 26.09 1.10
C GLU A 104 10.10 24.78 1.90
N ARG A 105 10.65 24.77 3.12
CA ARG A 105 10.68 23.60 4.00
C ARG A 105 9.27 23.15 4.42
N ASP A 106 8.40 24.11 4.70
CA ASP A 106 7.02 23.85 5.11
C ASP A 106 6.14 23.38 3.93
N SER A 107 6.54 23.70 2.71
CA SER A 107 5.85 23.31 1.47
C SER A 107 6.29 21.94 0.93
N MET A 108 7.34 21.32 1.50
CA MET A 108 7.83 20.00 1.08
C MET A 108 6.88 18.86 1.53
N ARG A 109 6.36 18.15 0.54
CA ARG A 109 5.63 16.88 0.65
C ARG A 109 6.55 15.73 0.25
N PHE A 110 6.76 14.78 1.15
CA PHE A 110 7.62 13.62 0.93
C PHE A 110 6.76 12.47 0.39
N VAL A 111 6.63 12.41 -0.94
CA VAL A 111 5.76 11.44 -1.62
C VAL A 111 6.33 10.02 -1.52
N GLU A 112 7.66 9.90 -1.58
CA GLU A 112 8.36 8.63 -1.42
C GLU A 112 9.64 8.82 -0.60
N ALA A 113 9.95 7.85 0.26
CA ALA A 113 11.24 7.72 0.92
C ALA A 113 11.61 6.23 1.00
N VAL A 114 12.55 5.80 0.17
CA VAL A 114 12.91 4.38 -0.01
C VAL A 114 14.40 4.18 0.02
N LEU A 115 14.83 2.94 0.26
CA LEU A 115 16.22 2.55 0.09
C LEU A 115 16.61 2.77 -1.38
N LEU A 116 17.71 3.49 -1.61
CA LEU A 116 18.40 3.44 -2.89
C LEU A 116 19.10 2.10 -2.97
N GLU A 117 18.60 1.23 -3.84
CA GLU A 117 19.15 -0.11 -4.03
C GLU A 117 20.67 -0.04 -4.31
N PRO A 118 21.50 -0.80 -3.57
CA PRO A 118 22.94 -0.81 -3.78
C PRO A 118 23.32 -1.42 -5.14
N GLU A 119 24.53 -1.10 -5.59
CA GLU A 119 25.14 -1.73 -6.77
C GLU A 119 25.14 -3.27 -6.68
N LYS A 120 24.94 -3.94 -7.82
CA LYS A 120 24.80 -5.41 -7.87
C LYS A 120 25.99 -6.16 -7.28
N ASN A 121 27.21 -5.62 -7.42
CA ASN A 121 28.42 -6.21 -6.84
C ASN A 121 28.42 -6.11 -5.30
N VAL A 122 27.88 -5.04 -4.72
CA VAL A 122 27.71 -4.88 -3.27
C VAL A 122 26.70 -5.89 -2.75
N VAL A 123 25.59 -6.08 -3.47
CA VAL A 123 24.58 -7.10 -3.13
C VAL A 123 25.19 -8.51 -3.22
N ALA A 124 25.89 -8.84 -4.30
CA ALA A 124 26.52 -10.16 -4.47
C ALA A 124 27.54 -10.46 -3.37
N LEU A 125 28.31 -9.46 -2.97
CA LEU A 125 29.23 -9.56 -1.83
C LEU A 125 28.47 -9.80 -0.52
N ALA A 126 27.43 -9.03 -0.24
CA ALA A 126 26.59 -9.23 0.94
C ALA A 126 25.93 -10.61 0.95
N ASP A 127 25.41 -11.08 -0.19
CA ASP A 127 24.88 -12.43 -0.35
C ASP A 127 25.95 -13.52 -0.15
N ALA A 128 27.22 -13.28 -0.46
CA ALA A 128 28.27 -14.24 -0.11
C ALA A 128 28.47 -14.32 1.42
N TYR A 129 28.32 -13.20 2.13
CA TYR A 129 28.55 -13.08 3.57
C TYR A 129 27.40 -13.55 4.45
N PHE A 130 26.18 -13.14 4.13
CA PHE A 130 25.01 -13.39 4.97
C PHE A 130 24.47 -14.82 4.85
N PHE A 131 25.03 -15.63 3.95
CA PHE A 131 24.62 -17.02 3.70
C PHE A 131 25.68 -18.00 4.22
N PRO A 132 25.37 -18.79 5.26
CA PRO A 132 26.28 -19.83 5.75
C PRO A 132 26.16 -21.14 4.94
N PRO A 133 27.28 -21.85 4.71
CA PRO A 133 28.66 -21.39 4.89
C PRO A 133 29.04 -20.38 3.80
N PHE A 134 29.85 -19.38 4.16
CA PHE A 134 30.43 -18.41 3.22
C PHE A 134 30.98 -19.14 1.99
N GLN A 135 30.49 -18.79 0.80
CA GLN A 135 30.92 -19.40 -0.47
C GLN A 135 31.78 -18.41 -1.27
N PRO A 136 33.11 -18.38 -1.07
CA PRO A 136 34.00 -17.46 -1.78
C PRO A 136 34.00 -17.65 -3.31
N SER A 137 33.48 -18.77 -3.81
CA SER A 137 33.29 -19.04 -5.24
C SER A 137 32.24 -18.16 -5.91
N LEU A 138 31.39 -17.45 -5.15
CA LEU A 138 30.39 -16.52 -5.67
C LEU A 138 30.96 -15.11 -5.94
N LEU A 139 32.23 -14.86 -5.59
CA LEU A 139 32.90 -13.59 -5.87
C LEU A 139 33.45 -13.58 -7.31
N PRO A 140 33.18 -12.54 -8.12
CA PRO A 140 33.74 -12.42 -9.46
C PRO A 140 35.27 -12.48 -9.43
N ARG A 141 35.86 -13.47 -10.10
CA ARG A 141 37.32 -13.60 -10.27
C ARG A 141 37.76 -12.85 -11.53
N THR A 142 37.84 -11.52 -11.48
CA THR A 142 38.54 -10.72 -12.50
C THR A 142 40.04 -10.67 -12.19
N LYS A 143 40.89 -10.69 -13.22
CA LYS A 143 42.34 -10.42 -13.08
C LYS A 143 42.52 -9.01 -12.50
N GLY A 144 43.16 -8.91 -11.34
CA GLY A 144 43.07 -7.75 -10.46
C GLY A 144 42.05 -8.05 -9.35
N SER A 145 42.50 -8.82 -8.35
CA SER A 145 41.69 -9.35 -7.26
C SER A 145 40.74 -8.30 -6.70
N ALA A 146 39.42 -8.56 -6.81
CA ALA A 146 38.41 -7.76 -6.16
C ALA A 146 38.74 -7.71 -4.67
N VAL A 147 39.16 -6.55 -4.19
CA VAL A 147 39.36 -6.29 -2.76
C VAL A 147 38.01 -6.52 -2.13
N ILE A 148 37.89 -7.60 -1.36
CA ILE A 148 36.71 -7.87 -0.55
C ILE A 148 36.69 -6.76 0.51
N PRO A 149 35.79 -5.75 0.38
CA PRO A 149 35.73 -4.64 1.31
C PRO A 149 35.47 -5.17 2.72
N SER A 150 36.24 -4.70 3.70
CA SER A 150 36.02 -5.03 5.11
C SER A 150 34.75 -4.38 5.68
N ARG A 151 34.07 -3.51 4.91
CA ARG A 151 32.81 -2.83 5.24
C ARG A 151 31.98 -2.64 3.97
N LEU A 152 30.68 -2.90 4.02
CA LEU A 152 29.77 -2.55 2.93
C LEU A 152 29.60 -1.01 2.91
N PRO A 153 29.31 -0.40 1.75
CA PRO A 153 29.09 1.04 1.67
C PRO A 153 27.92 1.49 2.56
N PRO A 154 27.89 2.78 2.95
CA PRO A 154 26.74 3.36 3.64
C PRO A 154 25.45 3.16 2.84
N ARG A 155 24.34 2.93 3.56
CA ARG A 155 23.01 2.89 2.95
C ARG A 155 22.63 4.29 2.51
N ARG A 156 21.88 4.37 1.41
CA ARG A 156 21.37 5.63 0.87
C ARG A 156 19.86 5.55 0.78
N ALA A 157 19.19 6.65 1.08
CA ALA A 157 17.77 6.83 0.84
C ALA A 157 17.57 7.65 -0.43
N LYS A 158 16.62 7.23 -1.27
CA LYS A 158 16.07 8.03 -2.36
C LYS A 158 14.73 8.60 -1.90
N LEU A 159 14.54 9.91 -2.05
CA LEU A 159 13.30 10.59 -1.70
C LEU A 159 12.74 11.31 -2.93
N VAL A 160 11.44 11.18 -3.15
CA VAL A 160 10.69 11.99 -4.12
C VAL A 160 9.93 13.04 -3.33
N VAL A 161 10.21 14.30 -3.61
CA VAL A 161 9.70 15.45 -2.86
C VAL A 161 8.96 16.38 -3.80
N TYR A 162 7.68 16.61 -3.52
CA TYR A 162 6.87 17.63 -4.16
C TYR A 162 6.88 18.91 -3.33
N ASN A 163 7.15 20.05 -3.96
CA ASN A 163 7.06 21.35 -3.31
C ASN A 163 5.77 22.05 -3.74
N ARG A 164 4.82 22.16 -2.80
CA ARG A 164 3.51 22.79 -3.06
C ARG A 164 3.63 24.27 -3.44
N HIS A 165 4.65 24.98 -2.98
CA HIS A 165 4.80 26.40 -3.30
C HIS A 165 5.27 26.60 -4.74
N SER A 166 6.29 25.86 -5.19
CA SER A 166 6.83 25.99 -6.55
C SER A 166 6.18 25.08 -7.60
N ASN A 167 5.33 24.13 -7.19
CA ASN A 167 4.81 23.06 -8.04
C ASN A 167 5.90 22.14 -8.62
N GLU A 168 7.06 22.07 -7.96
CA GLU A 168 8.22 21.32 -8.47
C GLU A 168 8.34 19.95 -7.82
N THR A 169 8.86 18.99 -8.59
CA THR A 169 9.18 17.65 -8.13
C THR A 169 10.69 17.46 -8.13
N THR A 170 11.23 17.03 -7.00
CA THR A 170 12.68 16.82 -6.84
C THR A 170 12.99 15.43 -6.34
N ILE A 171 14.09 14.85 -6.82
CA ILE A 171 14.64 13.59 -6.33
C ILE A 171 15.89 13.89 -5.51
N TRP A 172 15.89 13.40 -4.28
CA TRP A 172 17.00 13.58 -3.33
C TRP A 172 17.64 12.25 -3.00
N ILE A 173 18.97 12.21 -3.01
CA ILE A 173 19.74 11.08 -2.50
C ILE A 173 20.42 11.49 -1.19
N VAL A 174 20.10 10.79 -0.11
CA VAL A 174 20.67 11.02 1.22
C VAL A 174 21.49 9.82 1.63
N GLU A 175 22.76 10.02 1.95
CA GLU A 175 23.61 9.02 2.58
C GLU A 175 23.36 8.98 4.09
N LEU A 176 23.19 7.77 4.63
CA LEU A 176 22.84 7.53 6.03
C LEU A 176 24.11 7.12 6.79
N SER A 177 24.80 8.09 7.38
CA SER A 177 25.96 7.86 8.23
C SER A 177 25.53 7.46 9.65
N GLU A 178 25.58 6.16 9.94
CA GLU A 178 25.43 5.55 11.27
C GLU A 178 24.16 5.92 12.06
N VAL A 179 23.04 5.28 11.73
CA VAL A 179 21.80 5.37 12.52
C VAL A 179 21.88 4.36 13.69
N HIS A 180 22.35 4.80 14.85
CA HIS A 180 22.38 3.99 16.07
C HIS A 180 20.97 3.85 16.69
N ALA A 181 20.70 2.73 17.38
CA ALA A 181 19.47 2.64 18.19
C ALA A 181 19.50 3.69 19.32
N ALA A 182 18.39 4.40 19.50
CA ALA A 182 18.18 5.65 20.25
C ALA A 182 18.46 5.63 21.78
N THR A 183 19.45 4.89 22.26
CA THR A 183 19.75 4.78 23.70
C THR A 183 20.81 5.74 24.23
N ARG A 184 21.58 6.43 23.37
CA ARG A 184 22.63 7.36 23.83
C ARG A 184 22.80 8.52 22.86
N GLY A 185 22.03 9.60 23.03
CA GLY A 185 22.33 11.00 22.66
C GLY A 185 23.07 11.33 21.34
N GLY A 186 23.19 10.38 20.41
CA GLY A 186 24.00 10.49 19.21
C GLY A 186 23.17 11.22 18.16
N HIS A 187 23.74 12.28 17.60
CA HIS A 187 23.13 12.94 16.47
C HIS A 187 23.09 11.96 15.30
N HIS A 188 21.91 11.46 14.94
CA HIS A 188 21.73 10.82 13.66
C HIS A 188 22.04 11.85 12.57
N ARG A 189 22.93 11.52 11.62
CA ARG A 189 23.34 12.43 10.57
C ARG A 189 23.12 11.79 9.21
N GLY A 190 22.27 12.41 8.40
CA GLY A 190 22.24 12.19 6.96
C GLY A 190 23.12 13.21 6.25
N LYS A 191 23.58 12.87 5.05
CA LYS A 191 24.27 13.80 4.14
C LYS A 191 23.56 13.79 2.80
N VAL A 192 23.13 14.96 2.33
CA VAL A 192 22.64 15.11 0.95
C VAL A 192 23.80 14.84 -0.01
N ILE A 193 23.62 13.86 -0.88
CA ILE A 193 24.55 13.50 -1.94
C ILE A 193 24.16 14.20 -3.25
N SER A 194 22.88 14.23 -3.56
CA SER A 194 22.34 14.94 -4.72
C SER A 194 20.90 15.38 -4.50
N SER A 195 20.52 16.42 -5.24
CA SER A 195 19.15 16.96 -5.35
C SER A 195 18.94 17.37 -6.81
N GLU A 196 17.95 16.76 -7.46
CA GLU A 196 17.67 16.96 -8.88
C GLU A 196 16.21 17.36 -9.08
N LEU A 197 15.97 18.45 -9.80
CA LEU A 197 14.65 18.81 -10.30
C LEU A 197 14.27 17.89 -11.44
N VAL A 198 13.09 17.29 -11.39
CA VAL A 198 12.52 16.51 -12.49
C VAL A 198 11.50 17.41 -13.19
N PRO A 199 11.81 17.91 -14.40
CA PRO A 199 10.88 18.77 -15.13
C PRO A 199 9.69 17.97 -15.65
N ASP A 200 8.57 18.67 -15.88
CA ASP A 200 7.40 18.15 -16.60
C ASP A 200 6.81 16.85 -16.01
N VAL A 201 6.81 16.72 -14.68
CA VAL A 201 6.19 15.59 -13.98
C VAL A 201 5.43 16.03 -12.72
N GLN A 202 4.44 15.21 -12.34
CA GLN A 202 3.77 15.27 -11.04
C GLN A 202 3.92 13.90 -10.36
N PRO A 203 4.27 13.85 -9.06
CA PRO A 203 4.37 12.60 -8.34
C PRO A 203 2.99 12.16 -7.84
N ALA A 204 2.91 10.91 -7.39
CA ALA A 204 1.71 10.30 -6.81
C ALA A 204 0.99 11.23 -5.80
N MET A 205 -0.32 11.12 -5.73
CA MET A 205 -1.12 11.87 -4.75
C MET A 205 -0.87 11.34 -3.34
N ASP A 206 -0.67 12.24 -2.38
CA ASP A 206 -0.56 11.85 -0.98
C ASP A 206 -1.94 11.80 -0.29
N ALA A 207 -2.02 11.15 0.88
CA ALA A 207 -3.27 10.99 1.64
C ALA A 207 -3.89 12.33 2.06
N MET A 208 -3.09 13.38 2.26
CA MET A 208 -3.58 14.70 2.60
C MET A 208 -4.22 15.37 1.39
N GLU A 209 -3.67 15.18 0.19
CA GLU A 209 -4.23 15.73 -1.04
C GLU A 209 -5.60 15.14 -1.36
N TYR A 210 -5.81 13.84 -1.09
CA TYR A 210 -7.14 13.23 -1.14
C TYR A 210 -8.15 13.97 -0.24
N ALA A 211 -7.79 14.18 1.04
CA ALA A 211 -8.67 14.86 2.01
C ALA A 211 -8.86 16.36 1.69
N GLU A 212 -7.80 17.05 1.25
CA GLU A 212 -7.84 18.46 0.85
C GLU A 212 -8.72 18.62 -0.40
N CYS A 213 -8.61 17.73 -1.39
CA CYS A 213 -9.47 17.72 -2.58
C CYS A 213 -10.95 17.53 -2.21
N GLU A 214 -11.26 16.54 -1.38
CA GLU A 214 -12.62 16.29 -0.90
C GLU A 214 -13.20 17.53 -0.21
N ALA A 215 -12.45 18.13 0.71
CA ALA A 215 -12.87 19.33 1.42
C ALA A 215 -13.07 20.53 0.48
N THR A 216 -12.18 20.72 -0.50
CA THR A 216 -12.30 21.80 -1.50
C THR A 216 -13.59 21.68 -2.30
N VAL A 217 -13.94 20.48 -2.76
CA VAL A 217 -15.16 20.25 -3.54
C VAL A 217 -16.41 20.38 -2.65
N LYS A 218 -16.42 19.76 -1.47
CA LYS A 218 -17.57 19.81 -0.54
C LYS A 218 -17.90 21.23 -0.08
N ASN A 219 -16.92 22.13 -0.04
CA ASN A 219 -17.13 23.54 0.33
C ASN A 219 -17.44 24.45 -0.86
N TYR A 220 -17.44 23.95 -2.10
CA TYR A 220 -17.68 24.77 -3.28
C TYR A 220 -19.19 25.02 -3.48
N PRO A 221 -19.69 26.28 -3.36
CA PRO A 221 -21.13 26.53 -3.32
C PRO A 221 -21.91 26.01 -4.54
N PRO A 222 -21.43 26.15 -5.79
CA PRO A 222 -22.13 25.56 -6.94
C PRO A 222 -22.27 24.04 -6.88
N PHE A 223 -21.30 23.33 -6.30
CA PHE A 223 -21.38 21.88 -6.08
C PHE A 223 -22.43 21.54 -5.03
N VAL A 224 -22.43 22.26 -3.90
CA VAL A 224 -23.44 22.08 -2.84
C VAL A 224 -24.86 22.26 -3.40
N GLU A 225 -25.10 23.28 -4.22
CA GLU A 225 -26.39 23.50 -4.86
C GLU A 225 -26.76 22.38 -5.86
N ALA A 226 -25.79 21.85 -6.60
CA ALA A 226 -26.00 20.70 -7.49
C ALA A 226 -26.35 19.40 -6.74
N MET A 227 -25.79 19.21 -5.54
CA MET A 227 -26.11 18.09 -4.65
C MET A 227 -27.51 18.23 -4.04
N LYS A 228 -27.88 19.44 -3.60
CA LYS A 228 -29.26 19.72 -3.13
C LYS A 228 -30.31 19.44 -4.19
N LYS A 229 -30.07 19.79 -5.46
CA LYS A 229 -30.96 19.45 -6.58
C LYS A 229 -31.17 17.94 -6.73
N ARG A 230 -30.20 17.13 -6.30
CA ARG A 230 -30.25 15.66 -6.29
C ARG A 230 -30.79 15.07 -4.98
N GLY A 231 -31.30 15.92 -4.08
CA GLY A 231 -31.87 15.52 -2.80
C GLY A 231 -30.83 15.17 -1.73
N VAL A 232 -29.61 15.71 -1.85
CA VAL A 232 -28.53 15.50 -0.87
C VAL A 232 -28.20 16.85 -0.23
N ASP A 233 -28.79 17.11 0.94
CA ASP A 233 -28.54 18.31 1.74
C ASP A 233 -27.37 18.13 2.72
N ASP A 234 -27.12 16.89 3.16
CA ASP A 234 -26.03 16.56 4.08
C ASP A 234 -24.75 16.18 3.31
N MET A 235 -23.79 17.10 3.31
CA MET A 235 -22.50 16.90 2.65
C MET A 235 -21.64 15.83 3.34
N GLU A 236 -21.94 15.41 4.58
CA GLU A 236 -21.24 14.30 5.24
C GLU A 236 -21.56 12.94 4.59
N LEU A 237 -22.66 12.85 3.84
CA LEU A 237 -23.00 11.67 3.04
C LEU A 237 -22.21 11.60 1.73
N VAL A 238 -21.66 12.72 1.27
CA VAL A 238 -20.97 12.81 -0.02
C VAL A 238 -19.51 12.41 0.14
N MET A 239 -19.10 11.42 -0.66
CA MET A 239 -17.72 11.01 -0.83
C MET A 239 -17.18 11.63 -2.11
N VAL A 240 -16.02 12.26 -2.02
CA VAL A 240 -15.32 12.85 -3.17
C VAL A 240 -13.98 12.15 -3.31
N ASP A 241 -13.90 11.24 -4.26
CA ASP A 241 -12.69 10.48 -4.53
C ASP A 241 -11.85 11.26 -5.53
N ALA A 242 -10.73 11.85 -5.08
CA ALA A 242 -9.79 12.46 -6.00
C ALA A 242 -9.28 11.42 -7.01
N TRP A 243 -9.23 11.78 -8.28
CA TRP A 243 -8.76 10.90 -9.34
C TRP A 243 -7.71 11.63 -10.17
N CYS A 244 -6.73 10.88 -10.64
CA CYS A 244 -5.69 11.38 -11.54
C CYS A 244 -6.31 12.03 -12.78
N ALA A 245 -5.68 13.11 -13.25
CA ALA A 245 -6.19 13.87 -14.39
C ALA A 245 -5.88 13.18 -15.75
N GLY A 246 -4.83 12.35 -15.79
CA GLY A 246 -4.22 11.90 -17.04
C GLY A 246 -3.62 13.06 -17.85
N TYR A 247 -3.38 12.84 -19.13
CA TYR A 247 -2.92 13.89 -20.06
C TYR A 247 -3.66 13.75 -21.39
N TYR A 248 -4.64 14.61 -21.63
CA TYR A 248 -5.46 14.60 -22.86
C TYR A 248 -5.27 15.85 -23.72
N SER A 249 -4.77 16.93 -23.13
CA SER A 249 -4.42 18.17 -23.79
C SER A 249 -3.40 18.95 -22.97
N ASP A 250 -2.87 20.05 -23.53
CA ASP A 250 -1.97 20.96 -22.80
C ASP A 250 -2.61 21.56 -21.54
N ALA A 251 -3.95 21.55 -21.43
CA ALA A 251 -4.64 21.97 -20.21
C ALA A 251 -4.40 21.01 -19.02
N ASP A 252 -4.01 19.76 -19.29
CA ASP A 252 -3.67 18.75 -18.28
C ASP A 252 -2.15 18.70 -18.01
N ALA A 253 -1.39 19.66 -18.53
CA ALA A 253 0.05 19.69 -18.37
C ALA A 253 0.46 19.74 -16.88
N PRO A 254 1.61 19.11 -16.53
CA PRO A 254 2.11 19.05 -15.16
C PRO A 254 2.50 20.42 -14.58
N SER A 255 2.41 21.50 -15.37
CA SER A 255 2.49 22.89 -14.89
C SER A 255 1.39 23.22 -13.87
N ARG A 256 0.35 22.38 -13.76
CA ARG A 256 -0.64 22.41 -12.67
C ARG A 256 -0.75 21.02 -12.03
N ARG A 257 -1.08 20.99 -10.74
CA ARG A 257 -1.35 19.74 -10.02
C ARG A 257 -2.86 19.49 -9.96
N LEU A 258 -3.35 18.67 -10.89
CA LEU A 258 -4.79 18.50 -11.14
C LEU A 258 -5.35 17.20 -10.58
N ALA A 259 -6.59 17.26 -10.10
CA ALA A 259 -7.45 16.11 -9.87
C ALA A 259 -8.80 16.29 -10.54
N ARG A 260 -9.40 15.17 -10.99
CA ARG A 260 -10.73 15.10 -11.60
C ARG A 260 -11.62 14.17 -10.77
N PRO A 261 -12.09 14.61 -9.60
CA PRO A 261 -12.69 13.71 -8.62
C PRO A 261 -13.99 13.06 -9.12
N LEU A 262 -14.23 11.84 -8.63
CA LEU A 262 -15.48 11.11 -8.79
C LEU A 262 -16.31 11.24 -7.50
N ILE A 263 -17.63 11.33 -7.65
CA ILE A 263 -18.52 11.66 -6.56
C ILE A 263 -19.46 10.49 -6.29
N PHE A 264 -19.57 10.11 -5.01
CA PHE A 264 -20.44 9.04 -4.55
C PHE A 264 -21.24 9.49 -3.33
N CYS A 265 -22.33 8.81 -3.02
CA CYS A 265 -23.18 9.15 -1.88
C CYS A 265 -23.51 7.95 -1.02
N ARG A 266 -23.29 8.10 0.28
CA ARG A 266 -23.90 7.26 1.32
C ARG A 266 -25.36 7.62 1.53
N THR A 267 -26.10 6.76 2.21
CA THR A 267 -27.48 6.98 2.63
C THR A 267 -27.56 7.40 4.08
N GLU A 268 -26.63 6.91 4.92
CA GLU A 268 -26.62 7.16 6.36
C GLU A 268 -25.19 7.47 6.83
N SER A 269 -25.03 8.56 7.59
CA SER A 269 -23.71 9.05 8.02
C SER A 269 -23.11 8.21 9.16
N ASP A 270 -23.95 7.57 9.97
CA ASP A 270 -23.61 6.72 11.12
C ASP A 270 -23.32 5.25 10.77
N SER A 271 -23.40 4.89 9.49
CA SER A 271 -22.98 3.59 8.96
C SER A 271 -21.64 3.71 8.23
N PRO A 272 -20.49 3.69 8.94
CA PRO A 272 -19.16 3.82 8.32
C PRO A 272 -18.79 2.63 7.42
N MET A 273 -19.59 1.55 7.44
CA MET A 273 -19.40 0.37 6.59
C MET A 273 -20.32 0.37 5.35
N GLU A 274 -21.09 1.43 5.15
CA GLU A 274 -21.94 1.55 3.97
C GLU A 274 -21.11 1.68 2.68
N ASN A 275 -21.55 0.99 1.64
CA ASN A 275 -20.95 1.04 0.32
C ASN A 275 -21.44 2.25 -0.49
N GLY A 276 -20.83 3.42 -0.28
CA GLY A 276 -21.16 4.63 -1.05
C GLY A 276 -20.93 4.49 -2.57
N TYR A 277 -19.98 3.65 -2.99
CA TYR A 277 -19.70 3.38 -4.41
C TYR A 277 -20.89 2.80 -5.19
N ALA A 278 -21.88 2.24 -4.48
CA ALA A 278 -23.12 1.75 -5.09
C ALA A 278 -24.07 2.87 -5.57
N ARG A 279 -23.76 4.13 -5.25
CA ARG A 279 -24.57 5.31 -5.57
C ARG A 279 -23.70 6.45 -6.13
N PRO A 280 -23.13 6.28 -7.34
CA PRO A 280 -22.40 7.33 -8.03
C PRO A 280 -23.30 8.54 -8.34
N VAL A 281 -22.75 9.74 -8.19
CA VAL A 281 -23.36 10.98 -8.65
C VAL A 281 -22.89 11.26 -10.07
N GLU A 282 -23.76 10.99 -11.04
CA GLU A 282 -23.45 11.19 -12.45
C GLU A 282 -23.84 12.59 -12.96
N GLY A 283 -23.15 13.02 -14.01
CA GLY A 283 -23.41 14.27 -14.74
C GLY A 283 -22.87 15.55 -14.08
N ILE A 284 -22.10 15.43 -12.99
CA ILE A 284 -21.31 16.52 -12.40
C ILE A 284 -19.84 16.29 -12.74
N HIS A 285 -19.18 17.33 -13.25
CA HIS A 285 -17.75 17.31 -13.54
C HIS A 285 -17.07 18.39 -12.72
N VAL A 286 -15.92 18.05 -12.16
CA VAL A 286 -15.12 18.94 -11.33
C VAL A 286 -13.66 18.79 -11.72
N VAL A 287 -12.94 19.90 -11.81
CA VAL A 287 -11.48 19.91 -11.89
C VAL A 287 -10.95 20.74 -10.74
N VAL A 288 -10.04 20.15 -9.98
CA VAL A 288 -9.44 20.76 -8.79
C VAL A 288 -7.96 21.00 -9.06
N ASP A 289 -7.52 22.23 -8.80
CA ASP A 289 -6.11 22.56 -8.66
C ASP A 289 -5.72 22.25 -7.20
N MET A 290 -5.05 21.12 -6.99
CA MET A 290 -4.63 20.63 -5.67
C MET A 290 -3.41 21.38 -5.12
N GLN A 291 -2.69 22.12 -5.96
CA GLN A 291 -1.64 23.01 -5.45
C GLN A 291 -2.27 24.15 -4.65
N ASN A 292 -3.31 24.77 -5.21
CA ASN A 292 -3.97 25.94 -4.65
C ASN A 292 -5.22 25.61 -3.83
N ASN A 293 -5.70 24.36 -3.86
CA ASN A 293 -6.93 23.87 -3.23
C ASN A 293 -8.17 24.64 -3.68
N ILE A 294 -8.30 24.87 -4.98
CA ILE A 294 -9.43 25.56 -5.60
C ILE A 294 -10.08 24.71 -6.69
N VAL A 295 -11.41 24.81 -6.82
CA VAL A 295 -12.14 24.31 -7.98
C VAL A 295 -11.92 25.28 -9.14
N ILE A 296 -11.37 24.78 -10.25
CA ILE A 296 -11.06 25.58 -11.45
C ILE A 296 -12.04 25.36 -12.59
N GLU A 297 -12.76 24.23 -12.56
CA GLU A 297 -13.82 23.90 -13.51
C GLU A 297 -14.93 23.17 -12.75
N PHE A 298 -16.17 23.58 -12.98
CA PHE A 298 -17.34 22.94 -12.41
C PHE A 298 -18.49 22.98 -13.41
N GLU A 299 -19.03 21.80 -13.72
CA GLU A 299 -20.11 21.67 -14.69
C GLU A 299 -21.13 20.63 -14.22
N ASP A 300 -22.37 21.08 -13.98
CA ASP A 300 -23.54 20.20 -13.77
C ASP A 300 -24.24 20.00 -15.12
N ARG A 301 -23.69 19.10 -15.95
CA ARG A 301 -24.09 18.94 -17.36
C ARG A 301 -25.41 18.22 -17.52
N LYS A 302 -25.68 17.23 -16.66
CA LYS A 302 -26.84 16.34 -16.79
C LYS A 302 -27.36 15.96 -15.42
N PHE A 303 -28.65 16.18 -15.20
CA PHE A 303 -29.32 15.60 -14.06
C PHE A 303 -29.51 14.09 -14.27
N VAL A 304 -28.75 13.29 -13.52
CA VAL A 304 -28.93 11.84 -13.44
C VAL A 304 -29.40 11.53 -12.02
N PRO A 305 -30.59 10.90 -11.85
CA PRO A 305 -31.05 10.51 -10.53
C PRO A 305 -30.04 9.58 -9.84
N LEU A 306 -29.82 9.79 -8.55
CA LEU A 306 -29.02 8.88 -7.75
C LEU A 306 -29.66 7.49 -7.75
N PRO A 307 -28.87 6.41 -7.85
CA PRO A 307 -29.38 5.08 -7.59
C PRO A 307 -30.07 5.04 -6.22
N PRO A 308 -31.25 4.37 -6.14
CA PRO A 308 -32.01 4.33 -4.90
C PRO A 308 -31.21 3.64 -3.79
N PRO A 309 -31.46 4.00 -2.51
CA PRO A 309 -30.93 3.26 -1.36
C PRO A 309 -31.24 1.76 -1.46
N ASP A 310 -30.24 0.94 -1.21
CA ASP A 310 -30.37 -0.52 -1.26
C ASP A 310 -29.35 -1.15 -0.30
N HIS A 311 -29.81 -1.53 0.90
CA HIS A 311 -28.96 -2.12 1.94
C HIS A 311 -28.32 -3.45 1.50
N LEU A 312 -28.86 -4.13 0.48
CA LEU A 312 -28.28 -5.36 -0.07
C LEU A 312 -26.97 -5.11 -0.83
N ARG A 313 -26.68 -3.85 -1.19
CA ARG A 313 -25.41 -3.44 -1.82
C ARG A 313 -24.28 -3.24 -0.81
N ASN A 314 -24.57 -3.32 0.49
CA ASN A 314 -23.57 -3.41 1.54
C ASN A 314 -23.05 -4.84 1.61
N TYR A 315 -21.72 -4.99 1.72
CA TYR A 315 -21.02 -6.27 1.81
C TYR A 315 -20.73 -6.67 3.28
N THR A 316 -21.52 -6.15 4.21
CA THR A 316 -21.45 -6.50 5.64
C THR A 316 -22.16 -7.84 5.92
N PRO A 317 -21.95 -8.46 7.10
CA PRO A 317 -22.65 -9.70 7.47
C PRO A 317 -24.16 -9.58 7.33
N GLY A 318 -24.83 -10.68 6.95
CA GLY A 318 -26.28 -10.73 6.71
C GLY A 318 -27.10 -10.06 7.80
N GLU A 319 -26.77 -10.34 9.07
CA GLU A 319 -27.43 -9.77 10.26
C GLU A 319 -27.49 -8.23 10.25
N THR A 320 -26.45 -7.57 9.72
CA THR A 320 -26.34 -6.11 9.69
C THR A 320 -27.01 -5.46 8.48
N ARG A 321 -27.25 -6.22 7.40
CA ARG A 321 -27.81 -5.72 6.14
C ARG A 321 -29.20 -6.27 5.80
N GLY A 322 -29.83 -6.98 6.75
CA GLY A 322 -31.15 -7.60 6.56
C GLY A 322 -31.14 -8.85 5.67
N GLY A 323 -29.98 -9.50 5.53
CA GLY A 323 -29.80 -10.75 4.79
C GLY A 323 -29.52 -11.95 5.70
N VAL A 324 -29.36 -13.14 5.10
CA VAL A 324 -28.97 -14.37 5.81
C VAL A 324 -27.65 -14.87 5.26
N ASP A 325 -26.66 -15.06 6.14
CA ASP A 325 -25.39 -15.67 5.77
C ASP A 325 -25.53 -17.20 5.70
N ARG A 326 -24.69 -17.85 4.87
CA ARG A 326 -24.66 -19.30 4.75
C ARG A 326 -24.28 -19.95 6.07
N SER A 327 -25.13 -20.85 6.58
CA SER A 327 -24.93 -21.57 7.84
C SER A 327 -24.35 -22.98 7.66
N ASP A 328 -24.22 -23.44 6.42
CA ASP A 328 -23.79 -24.78 6.03
C ASP A 328 -22.27 -24.91 5.80
N VAL A 329 -21.52 -23.81 5.91
CA VAL A 329 -20.06 -23.81 5.79
C VAL A 329 -19.43 -24.44 7.04
N LYS A 330 -18.95 -25.68 6.91
CA LYS A 330 -18.26 -26.39 7.99
C LYS A 330 -16.85 -25.82 8.23
N PRO A 331 -16.37 -25.74 9.50
CA PRO A 331 -15.02 -25.26 9.78
C PRO A 331 -13.92 -26.11 9.13
N LEU A 332 -12.90 -25.45 8.57
CA LEU A 332 -11.65 -26.09 8.14
C LEU A 332 -10.54 -25.73 9.12
N ILE A 333 -10.00 -26.73 9.81
CA ILE A 333 -8.89 -26.55 10.75
C ILE A 333 -7.59 -26.90 10.04
N ILE A 334 -6.73 -25.89 9.83
CA ILE A 334 -5.38 -26.06 9.29
C ILE A 334 -4.40 -26.00 10.47
N ASN A 335 -3.72 -27.12 10.75
CA ASN A 335 -2.76 -27.23 11.85
C ASN A 335 -1.41 -27.76 11.34
N GLN A 336 -0.32 -27.09 11.71
CA GLN A 336 1.06 -27.56 11.52
C GLN A 336 1.67 -27.79 12.92
N PRO A 337 1.56 -29.00 13.49
CA PRO A 337 1.93 -29.25 14.89
C PRO A 337 3.42 -29.03 15.18
N GLU A 338 4.26 -29.17 14.16
CA GLU A 338 5.72 -28.94 14.25
C GLU A 338 6.13 -27.52 13.79
N GLY A 339 5.16 -26.65 13.53
CA GLY A 339 5.38 -25.31 13.00
C GLY A 339 5.59 -25.28 11.47
N PRO A 340 5.86 -24.08 10.91
CA PRO A 340 6.04 -23.91 9.48
C PRO A 340 7.35 -24.52 8.99
N SER A 341 7.37 -24.99 7.74
CA SER A 341 8.58 -25.55 7.11
C SER A 341 9.55 -24.50 6.54
N PHE A 342 9.34 -23.23 6.85
CA PHE A 342 10.21 -22.12 6.46
C PHE A 342 10.82 -21.46 7.70
N ARG A 343 11.95 -20.80 7.51
CA ARG A 343 12.59 -19.94 8.51
C ARG A 343 12.69 -18.53 7.98
N ILE A 344 12.49 -17.57 8.88
CA ILE A 344 12.64 -16.15 8.58
C ILE A 344 13.69 -15.58 9.54
N ASN A 345 14.73 -14.95 8.99
CA ASN A 345 15.73 -14.20 9.74
C ASN A 345 15.75 -12.76 9.23
N GLY A 346 15.09 -11.85 9.97
CA GLY A 346 14.80 -10.50 9.48
C GLY A 346 13.95 -10.57 8.21
N TYR A 347 14.52 -10.13 7.09
CA TYR A 347 13.87 -10.15 5.77
C TYR A 347 14.29 -11.34 4.90
N PHE A 348 15.19 -12.20 5.39
CA PHE A 348 15.67 -13.37 4.66
C PHE A 348 14.79 -14.59 4.95
N VAL A 349 14.32 -15.25 3.88
CA VAL A 349 13.46 -16.43 3.95
C VAL A 349 14.21 -17.64 3.42
N GLU A 350 14.13 -18.75 4.16
CA GLU A 350 14.56 -20.07 3.72
C GLU A 350 13.40 -21.04 3.74
N TRP A 351 13.16 -21.75 2.64
CA TRP A 351 12.10 -22.73 2.54
C TRP A 351 12.41 -23.79 1.49
N GLN A 352 12.46 -25.07 1.86
CA GLN A 352 12.56 -26.19 0.91
C GLN A 352 13.64 -25.98 -0.18
N LYS A 353 14.87 -25.60 0.24
CA LYS A 353 16.04 -25.25 -0.59
C LYS A 353 15.96 -23.90 -1.31
N TRP A 354 14.78 -23.28 -1.41
CA TRP A 354 14.64 -21.89 -1.83
C TRP A 354 15.13 -20.93 -0.77
N ASN A 355 15.69 -19.84 -1.25
CA ASN A 355 16.06 -18.71 -0.41
C ASN A 355 15.92 -17.40 -1.17
N PHE A 356 15.46 -16.37 -0.47
CA PHE A 356 15.20 -15.04 -1.02
C PHE A 356 15.07 -14.01 0.10
N ARG A 357 15.03 -12.73 -0.27
CA ARG A 357 14.78 -11.63 0.67
C ARG A 357 13.50 -10.90 0.31
N ILE A 358 12.75 -10.48 1.33
CA ILE A 358 11.53 -9.68 1.20
C ILE A 358 11.89 -8.21 1.34
N GLY A 359 11.56 -7.43 0.32
CA GLY A 359 11.56 -5.97 0.33
C GLY A 359 10.15 -5.41 0.29
N PHE A 360 10.04 -4.11 0.55
CA PHE A 360 8.78 -3.40 0.44
C PHE A 360 9.01 -1.92 0.07
N THR A 361 8.29 -1.40 -0.92
CA THR A 361 8.31 0.04 -1.29
C THR A 361 6.89 0.61 -1.30
N PRO A 362 6.69 1.92 -1.03
CA PRO A 362 5.39 2.56 -1.12
C PRO A 362 4.76 2.45 -2.53
N LYS A 363 5.59 2.47 -3.57
CA LYS A 363 5.15 2.33 -4.97
C LYS A 363 4.75 0.91 -5.34
N GLU A 364 5.69 -0.04 -5.24
CA GLU A 364 5.53 -1.40 -5.79
C GLU A 364 4.89 -2.39 -4.80
N GLY A 365 4.85 -2.04 -3.52
CA GLY A 365 4.47 -2.98 -2.46
C GLY A 365 5.56 -4.05 -2.29
N LEU A 366 5.20 -5.33 -2.38
CA LEU A 366 6.12 -6.45 -2.18
C LEU A 366 7.21 -6.50 -3.27
N VAL A 367 8.46 -6.56 -2.84
CA VAL A 367 9.61 -6.85 -3.71
C VAL A 367 10.29 -8.13 -3.21
N ILE A 368 10.74 -8.99 -4.13
CA ILE A 368 11.49 -10.21 -3.79
C ILE A 368 12.88 -10.11 -4.38
N TYR A 369 13.91 -10.13 -3.54
CA TYR A 369 15.30 -10.02 -3.93
C TYR A 369 16.07 -11.32 -3.79
N SER A 370 17.17 -11.44 -4.52
CA SER A 370 18.19 -12.48 -4.37
C SER A 370 17.61 -13.90 -4.32
N VAL A 371 16.66 -14.19 -5.22
CA VAL A 371 16.02 -15.50 -5.33
C VAL A 371 17.04 -16.51 -5.81
N ALA A 372 17.23 -17.59 -5.05
CA ALA A 372 18.12 -18.68 -5.40
C ALA A 372 17.58 -20.03 -4.89
N TYR A 373 18.15 -21.10 -5.43
CA TYR A 373 17.85 -22.47 -5.06
C TYR A 373 19.12 -23.24 -4.70
N VAL A 374 19.09 -24.03 -3.63
CA VAL A 374 20.20 -24.89 -3.21
C VAL A 374 20.10 -26.24 -3.92
N ASP A 375 21.06 -26.52 -4.81
CA ASP A 375 21.02 -27.63 -5.76
C ASP A 375 22.15 -28.63 -5.50
N GLY A 376 21.99 -29.45 -4.46
CA GLY A 376 22.93 -30.52 -4.11
C GLY A 376 24.37 -30.02 -4.03
N SER A 377 25.28 -30.70 -4.74
CA SER A 377 26.70 -30.34 -4.82
C SER A 377 26.98 -29.04 -5.58
N ARG A 378 26.02 -28.54 -6.38
CA ARG A 378 26.16 -27.27 -7.10
C ARG A 378 25.96 -26.05 -6.20
N GLY A 379 25.50 -26.24 -4.96
CA GLY A 379 25.33 -25.19 -3.98
C GLY A 379 24.20 -24.22 -4.34
N ARG A 380 24.32 -22.96 -3.89
CA ARG A 380 23.31 -21.92 -4.09
C ARG A 380 23.39 -21.39 -5.52
N ARG A 381 22.33 -21.60 -6.31
CA ARG A 381 22.21 -21.14 -7.69
C ARG A 381 21.25 -19.96 -7.78
N PRO A 382 21.73 -18.74 -8.10
CA PRO A 382 20.87 -17.58 -8.33
C PRO A 382 19.88 -17.84 -9.48
N ILE A 383 18.64 -17.36 -9.31
CA ILE A 383 17.55 -17.49 -10.28
C ILE A 383 17.04 -16.11 -10.69
N ALA A 384 16.72 -15.24 -9.73
CA ALA A 384 16.29 -13.87 -10.01
C ALA A 384 16.90 -12.90 -9.00
N HIS A 385 17.37 -11.75 -9.48
CA HIS A 385 17.95 -10.73 -8.62
C HIS A 385 16.90 -9.89 -7.89
N ARG A 386 15.82 -9.53 -8.60
CA ARG A 386 14.73 -8.67 -8.13
C ARG A 386 13.46 -9.02 -8.90
N LEU A 387 12.35 -9.20 -8.20
CA LEU A 387 11.01 -9.41 -8.74
C LEU A 387 10.04 -8.45 -8.04
N SER A 388 9.25 -7.71 -8.80
CA SER A 388 8.24 -6.78 -8.29
C SER A 388 7.11 -6.54 -9.29
N PHE A 389 6.02 -5.94 -8.83
CA PHE A 389 5.03 -5.28 -9.69
C PHE A 389 5.43 -3.81 -9.87
N VAL A 390 6.00 -3.48 -11.03
CA VAL A 390 6.50 -2.13 -11.31
C VAL A 390 5.40 -1.13 -11.69
N GLU A 391 4.28 -1.64 -12.19
CA GLU A 391 3.09 -0.87 -12.52
C GLU A 391 1.84 -1.78 -12.63
N MET A 392 0.66 -1.19 -12.47
CA MET A 392 -0.64 -1.76 -12.81
C MET A 392 -1.52 -0.65 -13.37
N VAL A 393 -2.12 -0.87 -14.53
CA VAL A 393 -3.02 0.12 -15.16
C VAL A 393 -4.43 -0.46 -15.32
N VAL A 394 -5.44 0.36 -15.01
CA VAL A 394 -6.86 0.00 -15.11
C VAL A 394 -7.56 0.98 -16.05
N PRO A 395 -7.51 0.75 -17.38
CA PRO A 395 -8.23 1.56 -18.36
C PRO A 395 -9.70 1.20 -18.38
N TYR A 396 -10.59 2.18 -18.20
CA TYR A 396 -12.02 1.97 -18.29
C TYR A 396 -12.47 2.00 -19.76
N GLY A 397 -13.36 1.07 -20.12
CA GLY A 397 -13.83 0.88 -21.51
C GLY A 397 -15.06 1.69 -21.91
N ASP A 398 -15.50 2.65 -21.09
CA ASP A 398 -16.64 3.51 -21.41
C ASP A 398 -16.15 4.76 -22.18
N PRO A 399 -16.52 4.93 -23.46
CA PRO A 399 -16.07 6.05 -24.27
C PRO A 399 -16.81 7.36 -23.94
N SER A 400 -17.86 7.32 -23.10
CA SER A 400 -18.60 8.51 -22.73
C SER A 400 -17.78 9.40 -21.80
N GLU A 401 -18.10 10.68 -21.86
CA GLU A 401 -17.57 11.69 -20.96
C GLU A 401 -18.29 11.59 -19.59
N PRO A 402 -17.59 11.65 -18.44
CA PRO A 402 -16.14 11.84 -18.28
C PRO A 402 -15.34 10.52 -18.23
N HIS A 403 -16.01 9.37 -18.37
CA HIS A 403 -15.47 8.04 -18.09
C HIS A 403 -14.31 7.62 -18.98
N TYR A 404 -14.23 8.09 -20.24
CA TYR A 404 -13.13 7.75 -21.14
C TYR A 404 -11.75 8.12 -20.59
N ARG A 405 -11.70 9.08 -19.64
CA ARG A 405 -10.46 9.53 -19.02
C ARG A 405 -9.95 8.64 -17.89
N LYS A 406 -10.80 7.75 -17.37
CA LYS A 406 -10.48 6.90 -16.23
C LYS A 406 -9.45 5.85 -16.62
N ASN A 407 -8.20 6.12 -16.27
CA ASN A 407 -7.05 5.26 -16.55
C ASN A 407 -6.11 5.35 -15.34
N ALA A 408 -6.43 4.62 -14.28
CA ALA A 408 -5.62 4.64 -13.06
C ALA A 408 -4.33 3.84 -13.27
N PHE A 409 -3.18 4.47 -13.04
CA PHE A 409 -1.89 3.80 -12.87
C PHE A 409 -1.68 3.57 -11.37
N ASP A 410 -2.23 2.48 -10.86
CA ASP A 410 -2.37 2.20 -9.44
C ASP A 410 -1.03 2.15 -8.68
N ALA A 411 0.10 1.82 -9.34
CA ALA A 411 1.39 1.91 -8.69
C ALA A 411 1.98 3.33 -8.80
N GLY A 412 1.94 3.94 -9.99
CA GLY A 412 2.56 5.22 -10.28
C GLY A 412 1.86 6.45 -9.70
N GLU A 413 0.53 6.50 -9.77
CA GLU A 413 -0.30 7.64 -9.34
C GLU A 413 -0.76 7.48 -7.89
N ASP A 414 -0.91 6.22 -7.48
CA ASP A 414 -1.29 5.84 -6.15
C ASP A 414 -0.11 5.25 -5.37
N GLY A 415 0.17 3.98 -5.56
CA GLY A 415 1.19 3.25 -4.84
C GLY A 415 0.58 2.01 -4.19
N LEU A 416 0.93 0.84 -4.71
CA LEU A 416 0.44 -0.44 -4.23
C LEU A 416 0.85 -0.68 -2.78
N GLY A 417 2.06 -0.23 -2.42
CA GLY A 417 2.59 -0.38 -1.08
C GLY A 417 1.95 0.57 -0.08
N LYS A 418 1.80 1.86 -0.42
CA LYS A 418 1.19 2.86 0.48
C LYS A 418 -0.25 2.48 0.84
N ASN A 419 -0.96 1.84 -0.11
CA ASN A 419 -2.35 1.41 0.03
C ASN A 419 -2.48 -0.04 0.53
N ALA A 420 -1.39 -0.68 0.96
CA ALA A 420 -1.42 -2.06 1.41
C ALA A 420 -2.16 -2.19 2.76
N HIS A 421 -3.13 -3.11 2.80
CA HIS A 421 -3.93 -3.37 3.98
C HIS A 421 -3.14 -4.08 5.09
N SER A 422 -3.55 -3.86 6.35
CA SER A 422 -3.19 -4.76 7.44
C SER A 422 -3.94 -6.07 7.31
N LEU A 423 -3.21 -7.16 7.10
CA LEU A 423 -3.78 -8.49 6.99
C LEU A 423 -4.23 -9.00 8.38
N LYS A 424 -5.47 -9.49 8.44
CA LYS A 424 -6.01 -10.15 9.65
C LYS A 424 -5.50 -11.60 9.72
N LYS A 425 -5.25 -12.06 10.95
CA LYS A 425 -4.55 -13.32 11.36
C LYS A 425 -4.59 -14.48 10.34
N VAL A 426 -3.45 -14.78 9.71
CA VAL A 426 -3.05 -16.12 9.22
C VAL A 426 -1.53 -16.28 9.43
N ILE A 427 -1.13 -17.44 9.94
CA ILE A 427 0.20 -18.04 10.13
C ILE A 427 1.40 -17.18 9.60
N ALA A 428 2.14 -16.55 10.53
CA ALA A 428 3.40 -15.78 10.38
C ALA A 428 3.43 -14.52 9.47
N TRP A 429 4.16 -13.48 9.91
CA TRP A 429 4.21 -12.16 9.29
C TRP A 429 5.64 -11.64 9.11
N VAL A 430 5.90 -10.92 8.02
CA VAL A 430 7.02 -9.99 7.91
C VAL A 430 6.46 -8.58 8.00
N THR A 431 6.91 -7.83 9.00
CA THR A 431 6.46 -6.45 9.21
C THR A 431 7.26 -5.49 8.35
N SER A 432 6.57 -4.58 7.66
CA SER A 432 7.19 -3.45 6.97
C SER A 432 6.84 -2.15 7.69
N SER A 433 7.76 -1.19 7.68
CA SER A 433 7.48 0.18 8.10
C SER A 433 7.15 1.01 6.86
N ILE A 434 5.92 1.52 6.78
CA ILE A 434 5.50 2.45 5.74
C ILE A 434 5.40 3.83 6.38
N LEU A 435 6.03 4.83 5.76
CA LEU A 435 5.82 6.22 6.15
C LEU A 435 4.53 6.72 5.49
N MET A 436 3.56 7.13 6.31
CA MET A 436 2.48 8.02 5.88
C MET A 436 2.83 9.40 6.45
N HIS A 437 3.34 10.32 5.63
CA HIS A 437 3.73 11.65 6.10
C HIS A 437 2.59 12.65 5.91
N THR A 438 2.23 13.38 6.96
CA THR A 438 1.33 14.55 6.89
C THR A 438 2.16 15.83 7.06
N SER A 439 1.88 16.86 6.25
CA SER A 439 2.73 18.06 6.12
C SER A 439 2.80 18.97 7.34
N ARG A 440 1.93 18.80 8.35
CA ARG A 440 1.92 19.65 9.54
C ARG A 440 2.20 18.83 10.78
N THR A 441 3.39 19.06 11.35
CA THR A 441 3.74 18.84 12.76
C THR A 441 3.19 17.56 13.38
N LEU A 442 3.76 16.43 12.96
CA LEU A 442 3.94 15.13 13.63
C LEU A 442 3.91 14.07 12.52
N PRO A 443 4.90 13.16 12.42
CA PRO A 443 4.76 12.03 11.51
C PRO A 443 3.50 11.26 11.90
N VAL A 444 2.55 11.07 10.97
CA VAL A 444 1.51 10.07 11.18
C VAL A 444 2.24 8.75 11.36
N MET A 445 2.05 8.23 12.57
CA MET A 445 2.53 6.99 13.15
C MET A 445 3.08 6.00 12.11
N TRP A 446 4.35 5.64 12.28
CA TRP A 446 4.94 4.41 11.73
C TRP A 446 4.09 3.23 12.16
N ARG A 447 3.03 2.91 11.43
CA ARG A 447 2.28 1.69 11.70
C ARG A 447 3.14 0.55 11.21
N GLN A 448 3.61 -0.27 12.14
CA GLN A 448 4.15 -1.57 11.82
C GLN A 448 2.98 -2.44 11.39
N LEU A 449 2.66 -2.37 10.10
CA LEU A 449 1.54 -3.09 9.51
C LEU A 449 1.96 -4.55 9.28
N ARG A 450 1.01 -5.47 9.48
CA ARG A 450 1.15 -6.86 9.02
C ARG A 450 0.86 -6.89 7.53
N THR A 451 1.84 -6.47 6.74
CA THR A 451 1.64 -6.20 5.31
C THR A 451 2.00 -7.40 4.43
N VAL A 452 2.94 -8.24 4.86
CA VAL A 452 3.39 -9.43 4.12
C VAL A 452 3.19 -10.68 4.96
N CYS A 453 2.47 -11.66 4.41
CA CYS A 453 2.29 -13.00 4.97
C CYS A 453 3.22 -13.99 4.27
N VAL A 454 3.81 -14.92 5.02
CA VAL A 454 4.52 -16.07 4.47
C VAL A 454 3.84 -17.33 5.01
N SER A 455 3.35 -18.19 4.12
CA SER A 455 2.71 -19.44 4.51
C SER A 455 3.07 -20.57 3.53
N THR A 456 2.95 -21.81 4.00
CA THR A 456 3.07 -23.00 3.15
C THR A 456 1.70 -23.59 2.90
N ARG A 457 1.41 -23.87 1.64
CA ARG A 457 0.21 -24.61 1.24
C ARG A 457 0.63 -25.95 0.65
N ARG A 458 -0.04 -27.03 1.08
CA ARG A 458 0.06 -28.31 0.40
C ARG A 458 -0.66 -28.19 -0.94
N THR A 459 0.07 -28.31 -2.04
CA THR A 459 -0.48 -28.48 -3.38
C THR A 459 -0.68 -29.97 -3.61
N MET A 460 -1.83 -30.39 -4.17
CA MET A 460 -1.96 -31.77 -4.61
C MET A 460 -0.96 -32.02 -5.75
N GLU A 461 -0.04 -32.94 -5.56
CA GLU A 461 0.63 -33.58 -6.68
C GLU A 461 -0.42 -34.42 -7.40
N SER A 462 -0.52 -34.30 -8.72
CA SER A 462 -1.30 -35.23 -9.52
C SER A 462 -0.71 -36.63 -9.29
N PHE A 463 -1.36 -37.42 -8.44
CA PHE A 463 -1.11 -38.85 -8.39
C PHE A 463 -1.50 -39.39 -9.77
N GLY A 464 -0.50 -39.82 -10.53
CA GLY A 464 -0.73 -40.60 -11.74
C GLY A 464 -1.64 -41.78 -11.41
N ASN A 465 -2.64 -42.00 -12.26
CA ASN A 465 -3.53 -43.17 -12.31
C ASN A 465 -4.47 -43.43 -11.12
N THR A 466 -5.22 -42.41 -10.67
CA THR A 466 -6.53 -42.68 -10.05
C THR A 466 -7.62 -42.03 -10.88
N LYS A 467 -8.44 -42.86 -11.55
CA LYS A 467 -9.71 -42.42 -12.15
C LYS A 467 -10.51 -41.69 -11.08
N ILE A 468 -10.62 -40.38 -11.20
CA ILE A 468 -11.65 -39.61 -10.50
C ILE A 468 -12.94 -39.99 -11.21
N GLY A 469 -13.76 -40.81 -10.53
CA GLY A 469 -15.13 -41.01 -10.93
C GLY A 469 -15.85 -39.67 -10.92
N GLU A 470 -16.56 -39.39 -12.01
CA GLU A 470 -17.53 -38.32 -12.11
C GLU A 470 -18.47 -38.37 -10.90
N LEU A 471 -18.57 -37.25 -10.19
CA LEU A 471 -19.73 -36.95 -9.37
C LEU A 471 -20.28 -35.63 -9.89
N VAL A 472 -21.46 -35.79 -10.50
CA VAL A 472 -22.37 -34.79 -11.09
C VAL A 472 -22.70 -33.68 -10.12
#